data_AF-A0A0N1BXG1-F1
#
_entry.id   AF-A0A0N1BXG1-F1
#
_cell.length_a   1.000
_cell.length_b   1.000
_cell.length_c   1.000
_cell.angle_alpha   90.00
_cell.angle_beta   90.00
_cell.angle_gamma   90.00
#
_symmetry.space_group_name_H-M   'P 1'
#
loop_
_entity.id
_entity.type
_entity.pdbx_description
1 polymer ?
#
loop_
_entity_poly.entity_id
_entity_poly.type
_entity_poly.pdbx_seq_one_letter_code
_entity_poly.pdbx_strand_id
1 'polypeptide(L)'
;MLTKTRSALLLASLALLPAPAFAACAINNAPTVPDGATAAPAEMNQAQDAVKAYIVETQEFLSCLEAEAKGNFTPEITARYNEATSRMSTLAMQLNSQLRSFKSRG
;
A
#
# COMPACT_ATOMS: atom_id res chain seq x y z
N MET A 1 50.87 45.12 -22.78
CA MET A 1 50.79 43.65 -22.86
C MET A 1 50.37 43.09 -21.51
N LEU A 2 49.58 42.00 -21.54
CA LEU A 2 49.24 41.05 -20.45
C LEU A 2 48.06 41.34 -19.47
N THR A 3 46.85 41.08 -20.00
CA THR A 3 45.79 40.15 -19.50
C THR A 3 45.40 40.02 -18.02
N LYS A 4 44.21 40.58 -17.74
CA LYS A 4 43.04 40.04 -17.02
C LYS A 4 43.07 38.54 -16.67
N THR A 5 42.86 38.21 -15.39
CA THR A 5 42.43 36.87 -14.94
C THR A 5 41.35 37.02 -13.87
N ARG A 6 40.09 36.80 -14.27
CA ARG A 6 38.95 36.62 -13.37
C ARG A 6 38.94 35.15 -12.94
N SER A 7 39.42 34.84 -11.74
CA SER A 7 39.27 33.49 -11.17
C SER A 7 37.83 33.32 -10.66
N ALA A 8 36.97 32.80 -11.52
CA ALA A 8 35.67 32.28 -11.11
C ALA A 8 35.87 30.88 -10.51
N LEU A 9 35.77 30.76 -9.18
CA LEU A 9 35.59 29.46 -8.53
C LEU A 9 34.19 28.92 -8.89
N LEU A 10 34.14 27.95 -9.78
CA LEU A 10 32.94 27.16 -10.06
C LEU A 10 32.76 26.14 -8.93
N LEU A 11 31.84 26.42 -8.01
CA LEU A 11 31.29 25.41 -7.10
C LEU A 11 30.42 24.45 -7.91
N ALA A 12 30.96 23.29 -8.27
CA ALA A 12 30.19 22.18 -8.81
C ALA A 12 29.49 21.46 -7.64
N SER A 13 28.32 21.97 -7.24
CA SER A 13 27.40 21.27 -6.35
C SER A 13 26.78 20.09 -7.11
N LEU A 14 27.41 18.92 -6.98
CA LEU A 14 26.87 17.65 -7.46
C LEU A 14 25.62 17.32 -6.63
N ALA A 15 24.46 17.69 -7.14
CA ALA A 15 23.18 17.31 -6.54
C ALA A 15 23.00 15.80 -6.68
N LEU A 16 23.32 15.05 -5.62
CA LEU A 16 22.87 13.67 -5.47
C LEU A 16 21.35 13.71 -5.34
N LEU A 17 20.65 13.50 -6.45
CA LEU A 17 19.24 13.17 -6.45
C LEU A 17 19.10 11.79 -5.77
N PRO A 18 18.36 11.64 -4.67
CA PRO A 18 18.06 10.31 -4.15
C PRO A 18 17.26 9.56 -5.21
N ALA A 19 17.85 8.53 -5.80
CA ALA A 19 17.09 7.55 -6.55
C ALA A 19 16.09 6.91 -5.58
N PRO A 20 14.81 6.73 -5.95
CA PRO A 20 13.90 5.95 -5.13
C PRO A 20 14.47 4.54 -5.04
N ALA A 21 15.02 4.19 -3.88
CA ALA A 21 15.25 2.79 -3.54
C ALA A 21 13.86 2.17 -3.44
N PHE A 22 13.42 1.47 -4.48
CA PHE A 22 12.27 0.59 -4.38
C PHE A 22 12.63 -0.49 -3.36
N ALA A 23 12.24 -0.28 -2.11
CA ALA A 23 12.12 -1.38 -1.16
C ALA A 23 11.25 -2.45 -1.84
N ALA A 24 11.60 -3.74 -1.67
CA ALA A 24 10.81 -4.84 -2.21
C ALA A 24 9.33 -4.61 -1.90
N CYS A 25 8.43 -4.80 -2.88
CA CYS A 25 7.01 -4.56 -2.68
C CYS A 25 6.54 -5.26 -1.41
N ALA A 26 5.92 -4.54 -0.48
CA ALA A 26 5.51 -5.07 0.80
C ALA A 26 4.10 -4.59 1.15
N ILE A 27 3.38 -5.43 1.88
CA ILE A 27 2.04 -5.12 2.38
C ILE A 27 1.91 -5.62 3.81
N ASN A 28 1.19 -4.88 4.64
CA ASN A 28 0.90 -5.26 6.01
C ASN A 28 -0.03 -6.47 6.08
N ASN A 29 -0.25 -6.98 7.28
CA ASN A 29 -1.29 -7.99 7.49
C ASN A 29 -2.68 -7.36 7.40
N ALA A 30 -3.65 -8.14 6.95
CA ALA A 30 -5.05 -7.72 6.94
C ALA A 30 -5.52 -7.41 8.37
N PRO A 31 -6.30 -6.33 8.59
CA PRO A 31 -6.88 -6.03 9.89
C PRO A 31 -7.93 -7.08 10.26
N THR A 32 -8.21 -7.20 11.56
CA THR A 32 -9.29 -8.05 12.07
C THR A 32 -10.64 -7.35 11.97
N VAL A 33 -11.68 -8.10 11.62
CA VAL A 33 -13.08 -7.64 11.66
C VAL A 33 -13.75 -8.23 12.90
N PRO A 34 -14.28 -7.40 13.82
CA PRO A 34 -14.97 -7.89 15.01
C PRO A 34 -16.34 -8.50 14.67
N ASP A 35 -16.87 -9.32 15.57
CA ASP A 35 -18.18 -9.96 15.42
C ASP A 35 -19.31 -8.94 15.57
N GLY A 36 -20.09 -8.73 14.52
CA GLY A 36 -21.17 -7.75 14.48
C GLY A 36 -22.29 -8.03 15.49
N ALA A 37 -22.47 -9.29 15.92
CA ALA A 37 -23.48 -9.66 16.90
C ALA A 37 -23.19 -9.08 18.29
N THR A 38 -21.91 -8.86 18.62
CA THR A 38 -21.45 -8.50 19.97
C THR A 38 -20.67 -7.19 20.03
N ALA A 39 -20.04 -6.77 18.93
CA ALA A 39 -19.20 -5.59 18.87
C ALA A 39 -19.93 -4.29 19.24
N ALA A 40 -19.18 -3.36 19.82
CA ALA A 40 -19.62 -1.99 20.03
C ALA A 40 -19.65 -1.20 18.71
N PRO A 41 -20.51 -0.17 18.57
CA PRO A 41 -20.54 0.67 17.37
C PRO A 41 -19.19 1.28 16.99
N ALA A 42 -18.40 1.69 18.00
CA ALA A 42 -17.08 2.26 17.80
C ALA A 42 -16.09 1.25 17.18
N GLU A 43 -16.13 -0.02 17.60
CA GLU A 43 -15.28 -1.08 17.07
C GLU A 43 -15.62 -1.39 15.61
N MET A 44 -16.92 -1.42 15.26
CA MET A 44 -17.36 -1.61 13.88
C MET A 44 -16.96 -0.45 12.96
N ASN A 45 -16.94 0.78 13.47
CA ASN A 45 -16.46 1.94 12.70
C ASN A 45 -14.95 1.88 12.48
N GLN A 46 -14.17 1.57 13.52
CA GLN A 46 -12.73 1.38 13.41
C GLN A 46 -12.38 0.25 12.43
N ALA A 47 -13.12 -0.86 12.45
CA ALA A 47 -12.92 -1.95 11.50
C ALA A 47 -13.18 -1.51 10.05
N GLN A 48 -14.22 -0.72 9.79
CA GLN A 48 -14.47 -0.18 8.45
C GLN A 48 -13.32 0.69 7.95
N ASP A 49 -12.78 1.55 8.81
CA ASP A 49 -11.70 2.46 8.43
C ASP A 49 -10.38 1.71 8.23
N ALA A 50 -10.08 0.73 9.09
CA ALA A 50 -8.92 -0.15 8.92
C ALA A 50 -8.99 -0.96 7.62
N VAL A 51 -10.17 -1.51 7.27
CA VAL A 51 -10.36 -2.25 6.02
C VAL A 51 -10.20 -1.32 4.79
N LYS A 52 -10.72 -0.09 4.85
CA LYS A 52 -10.51 0.89 3.77
C LYS A 52 -9.03 1.21 3.58
N ALA A 53 -8.30 1.44 4.68
CA ALA A 53 -6.85 1.69 4.63
C ALA A 53 -6.11 0.50 3.99
N TYR A 54 -6.44 -0.73 4.42
CA TYR A 54 -5.86 -1.94 3.86
C TYR A 54 -6.16 -2.13 2.36
N ILE A 55 -7.33 -1.72 1.88
CA ILE A 55 -7.67 -1.74 0.44
C ILE A 55 -6.78 -0.78 -0.34
N VAL A 56 -6.48 0.41 0.20
CA VAL A 56 -5.55 1.36 -0.42
C VAL A 56 -4.14 0.77 -0.45
N GLU A 57 -3.65 0.27 0.68
CA GLU A 57 -2.34 -0.39 0.77
C GLU A 57 -2.22 -1.58 -0.19
N THR A 58 -3.31 -2.36 -0.35
CA THR A 58 -3.36 -3.46 -1.32
C THR A 58 -3.22 -2.97 -2.75
N GLN A 59 -3.92 -1.91 -3.13
CA GLN A 59 -3.80 -1.36 -4.48
C GLN A 59 -2.38 -0.85 -4.76
N GLU A 60 -1.76 -0.15 -3.80
CA GLU A 60 -0.37 0.31 -3.91
C GLU A 60 0.59 -0.87 -4.05
N PHE A 61 0.38 -1.94 -3.29
CA PHE A 61 1.14 -3.18 -3.39
C PHE A 61 0.99 -3.85 -4.76
N LEU A 62 -0.23 -3.96 -5.30
CA LEU A 62 -0.47 -4.55 -6.61
C LEU A 62 0.19 -3.72 -7.72
N SER A 63 0.09 -2.39 -7.68
CA SER A 63 0.78 -1.52 -8.63
C SER A 63 2.31 -1.63 -8.51
N CYS A 64 2.84 -1.85 -7.31
CA CYS A 64 4.27 -2.12 -7.13
C CYS A 64 4.67 -3.45 -7.80
N LEU A 65 3.90 -4.52 -7.62
CA LEU A 65 4.15 -5.81 -8.25
C LEU A 65 4.10 -5.74 -9.78
N GLU A 66 3.16 -4.96 -10.33
CA GLU A 66 3.09 -4.68 -11.77
C GLU A 66 4.36 -3.98 -12.28
N ALA A 67 4.88 -3.02 -11.51
CA ALA A 67 6.13 -2.33 -11.83
C ALA A 67 7.36 -3.25 -11.73
N GLU A 68 7.42 -4.13 -10.72
CA GLU A 68 8.45 -5.18 -10.60
C GLU A 68 8.40 -6.17 -11.77
N ALA A 69 7.19 -6.56 -12.19
CA ALA A 69 7.00 -7.49 -13.31
C ALA A 69 7.53 -6.94 -14.63
N LYS A 70 7.46 -5.61 -14.84
CA LYS A 70 7.80 -4.96 -16.12
C LYS A 70 7.09 -5.63 -17.32
N GLY A 71 5.84 -6.06 -17.10
CA GLY A 71 5.03 -6.80 -18.08
C GLY A 71 5.31 -8.31 -18.17
N ASN A 72 6.30 -8.82 -17.44
CA ASN A 72 6.58 -10.26 -17.34
C ASN A 72 6.20 -10.80 -15.95
N PHE A 73 4.97 -11.27 -15.83
CA PHE A 73 4.47 -11.89 -14.61
C PHE A 73 5.08 -13.27 -14.40
N THR A 74 6.09 -13.35 -13.53
CA THR A 74 6.64 -14.63 -13.08
C THR A 74 5.62 -15.39 -12.23
N PRO A 75 5.78 -16.71 -12.03
CA PRO A 75 4.92 -17.46 -11.12
C PRO A 75 4.89 -16.89 -9.71
N GLU A 76 6.00 -16.35 -9.22
CA GLU A 76 6.10 -15.73 -7.90
C GLU A 76 5.28 -14.44 -7.82
N ILE A 77 5.47 -13.51 -8.76
CA ILE A 77 4.71 -12.25 -8.78
C ILE A 77 3.21 -12.54 -8.93
N THR A 78 2.86 -13.48 -9.81
CA THR A 78 1.47 -13.93 -10.01
C THR A 78 0.87 -14.49 -8.72
N ALA A 79 1.61 -15.32 -7.99
CA ALA A 79 1.14 -15.87 -6.71
C ALA A 79 0.89 -14.76 -5.68
N ARG A 80 1.83 -13.82 -5.53
CA ARG A 80 1.70 -12.68 -4.59
C ARG A 80 0.53 -11.77 -4.96
N TYR A 81 0.35 -11.48 -6.24
CA TYR A 81 -0.76 -10.66 -6.75
C TYR A 81 -2.12 -11.31 -6.44
N ASN A 82 -2.25 -12.60 -6.75
CA ASN A 82 -3.47 -13.37 -6.51
C ASN A 82 -3.77 -13.50 -5.01
N GLU A 83 -2.76 -13.75 -4.18
CA GLU A 83 -2.91 -13.83 -2.73
C GLU A 83 -3.44 -12.51 -2.16
N ALA A 84 -2.80 -11.39 -2.51
CA ALA A 84 -3.22 -10.06 -2.01
C ALA A 84 -4.65 -9.71 -2.45
N THR A 85 -4.99 -10.00 -3.71
CA THR A 85 -6.35 -9.82 -4.24
C THR A 85 -7.37 -10.68 -3.48
N SER A 86 -7.05 -11.96 -3.24
CA SER A 86 -7.91 -12.89 -2.52
C SER A 86 -8.12 -12.47 -1.06
N ARG A 87 -7.05 -12.05 -0.38
CA ARG A 87 -7.09 -11.55 1.00
C ARG A 87 -7.96 -10.30 1.12
N MET A 88 -7.77 -9.32 0.24
CA MET A 88 -8.58 -8.10 0.21
C MET A 88 -10.06 -8.40 -0.03
N SER A 89 -10.37 -9.27 -0.99
CA SER A 89 -11.75 -9.69 -1.28
C SER A 89 -12.40 -10.40 -0.09
N THR A 90 -11.69 -11.34 0.53
CA THR A 90 -12.16 -12.09 1.70
C THR A 90 -12.45 -11.14 2.87
N LEU A 91 -11.54 -10.21 3.15
CA LEU A 91 -11.70 -9.21 4.20
C LEU A 91 -12.93 -8.32 3.97
N ALA A 92 -13.14 -7.86 2.73
CA ALA A 92 -14.31 -7.06 2.38
C ALA A 92 -15.62 -7.85 2.55
N MET A 93 -15.64 -9.14 2.16
CA MET A 93 -16.80 -10.01 2.38
C MET A 93 -17.09 -10.21 3.88
N GLN A 94 -16.05 -10.43 4.69
CA GLN A 94 -16.17 -10.57 6.14
C GLN A 94 -16.74 -9.30 6.76
N LEU A 95 -16.19 -8.12 6.43
CA LEU A 95 -16.70 -6.83 6.91
C LEU A 95 -18.18 -6.66 6.55
N ASN A 96 -18.56 -6.93 5.31
CA ASN A 96 -19.95 -6.83 4.87
C ASN A 96 -20.87 -7.79 5.64
N SER A 97 -20.40 -9.01 5.94
CA SER A 97 -21.15 -9.96 6.75
C SER A 97 -21.36 -9.46 8.18
N GLN A 98 -20.31 -8.96 8.82
CA GLN A 98 -20.38 -8.47 10.19
C GLN A 98 -21.19 -7.18 10.29
N LEU A 99 -21.12 -6.30 9.30
CA LEU A 99 -22.00 -5.13 9.24
C LEU A 99 -23.49 -5.49 9.13
N ARG A 100 -23.84 -6.56 8.41
CA ARG A 100 -25.22 -7.05 8.38
C ARG A 100 -25.67 -7.58 9.74
N SER A 101 -24.83 -8.39 10.38
CA SER A 101 -25.09 -8.92 11.73
C SER A 101 -25.25 -7.80 12.75
N PHE A 102 -24.40 -6.78 12.68
CA PHE A 102 -24.50 -5.59 13.54
C PHE A 102 -25.81 -4.82 13.33
N LYS A 103 -26.20 -4.60 12.06
CA LYS A 103 -27.43 -3.89 11.71
C LYS A 103 -28.70 -4.63 12.10
N SER A 104 -28.70 -5.97 12.12
CA SER A 104 -29.88 -6.76 12.49
C SER A 104 -30.22 -6.76 13.99
N ARG A 105 -29.43 -6.07 14.82
CA ARG A 105 -29.65 -5.97 16.28
C ARG A 105 -30.66 -4.90 16.68
N GLY A 106 -30.93 -3.94 15.80
CA GLY A 106 -31.91 -2.86 16.00
C GLY A 106 -33.04 -2.96 15.00
#